data_AF-A0A9E0ZSC0-F1
#
_entry.id   AF-A0A9E0ZSC0-F1
#
_cell.length_a   1.000
_cell.length_b   1.000
_cell.length_c   1.000
_cell.angle_alpha   90.00
_cell.angle_beta   90.00
_cell.angle_gamma   90.00
#
_symmetry.space_group_name_H-M   'P 1'
#
loop_
_entity.id
_entity.type
_entity.pdbx_description
1 polymer ?
#
loop_
_entity_poly.entity_id
_entity_poly.type
_entity_poly.pdbx_seq_one_letter_code
_entity_poly.pdbx_strand_id
1 'polypeptide(L)'
;MKSKSDMLSGNAMKSILLFSLPIMLSSLLQYNYSLVDNIIVGRYVSTDALAAVGNVGAINSFIIGAALGLTSGFTIPVAQAFGAGDKKRLNKYAGSSIIVAVLVGVVIVVAAHIVSRPLLRLIGTPDEIIDLSASYVNVLYLGVPFQMLSNNFTAVSRAVGESKKPLYFFLVSVVVNFILDVLFVKYFDWGVKGAAWATLISELTASVLTGIYVLRFNRDINIKRSDFSFDKKTAWQQIKLGIPVSLQFTITSIGSMCLQSAVNSFGANV
;
A
#
# COMPACT_ATOMS: atom_id res chain seq x y z
N MET A 1 -30.60 -14.85 9.46
CA MET A 1 -29.46 -14.42 8.62
C MET A 1 -29.65 -12.98 8.10
N LYS A 2 -29.82 -11.98 8.97
CA LYS A 2 -29.84 -10.55 8.60
C LYS A 2 -28.63 -9.87 9.27
N SER A 3 -27.49 -9.78 8.58
CA SER A 3 -26.37 -8.94 9.08
C SER A 3 -25.30 -8.56 8.04
N LYS A 4 -25.36 -9.04 6.80
CA LYS A 4 -24.63 -8.42 5.69
C LYS A 4 -25.54 -7.39 5.05
N SER A 5 -25.04 -6.17 4.87
CA SER A 5 -25.72 -5.15 4.08
C SER A 5 -25.81 -5.71 2.67
N ASP A 6 -26.96 -6.26 2.31
CA ASP A 6 -27.19 -6.77 0.98
C ASP A 6 -27.22 -5.55 0.05
N MET A 7 -26.13 -5.35 -0.69
CA MET A 7 -26.00 -4.19 -1.59
C MET A 7 -26.95 -4.30 -2.79
N LEU A 8 -27.55 -5.47 -2.98
CA LEU A 8 -28.53 -5.77 -4.03
C LEU A 8 -29.98 -5.64 -3.55
N SER A 9 -30.24 -5.61 -2.24
CA SER A 9 -31.59 -5.51 -1.70
C SER A 9 -31.68 -4.56 -0.49
N GLY A 10 -32.48 -3.49 -0.61
CA GLY A 10 -32.75 -2.53 0.47
C GLY A 10 -32.53 -1.06 0.09
N ASN A 11 -32.41 -0.19 1.10
CA ASN A 11 -32.16 1.24 0.90
C ASN A 11 -30.72 1.46 0.42
N ALA A 12 -30.57 1.74 -0.87
CA ALA A 12 -29.29 1.93 -1.55
C ALA A 12 -28.39 2.96 -0.85
N MET A 13 -28.96 4.09 -0.41
CA MET A 13 -28.19 5.15 0.27
C MET A 13 -27.58 4.65 1.58
N LYS A 14 -28.35 3.90 2.39
CA LYS A 14 -27.85 3.34 3.65
C LYS A 14 -26.73 2.34 3.40
N SER A 15 -26.87 1.47 2.40
CA SER A 15 -25.83 0.49 2.04
C SER A 15 -24.55 1.15 1.52
N ILE A 16 -24.69 2.18 0.67
CA ILE A 16 -23.54 2.96 0.17
C ILE A 16 -22.81 3.62 1.34
N LEU A 17 -23.52 4.33 2.22
CA LEU A 17 -22.92 5.01 3.37
C LEU A 17 -22.25 4.03 4.34
N LEU A 18 -22.88 2.90 4.65
CA LEU A 18 -22.32 1.92 5.58
C LEU A 18 -21.07 1.22 5.02
N PHE A 19 -20.95 1.11 3.69
CA PHE A 19 -19.80 0.52 3.02
C PHE A 19 -18.69 1.54 2.76
N SER A 20 -19.03 2.78 2.41
CA SER A 20 -18.06 3.86 2.14
C SER A 20 -17.40 4.38 3.40
N LEU A 21 -18.12 4.47 4.52
CA LEU A 21 -17.60 5.07 5.75
C LEU A 21 -16.37 4.31 6.33
N PRO A 22 -16.36 2.97 6.40
CA PRO A 22 -15.15 2.22 6.74
C PRO A 22 -14.00 2.42 5.74
N ILE A 23 -14.30 2.56 4.46
CA ILE A 23 -13.29 2.78 3.41
C ILE A 23 -12.66 4.17 3.59
N MET A 24 -13.47 5.20 3.80
CA MET A 24 -13.01 6.56 4.07
C MET A 24 -12.15 6.61 5.33
N LEU A 25 -12.59 5.96 6.41
CA LEU A 25 -11.80 5.84 7.64
C LEU A 25 -10.48 5.11 7.40
N SER A 26 -10.48 4.03 6.61
CA SER A 26 -9.25 3.32 6.25
C SER A 26 -8.27 4.22 5.49
N SER A 27 -8.76 5.00 4.52
CA SER A 27 -7.93 5.96 3.77
C SER A 27 -7.41 7.08 4.65
N LEU A 28 -8.23 7.60 5.57
CA LEU A 28 -7.79 8.61 6.55
C LEU A 28 -6.70 8.04 7.47
N LEU A 29 -6.89 6.83 8.01
CA LEU A 29 -5.87 6.17 8.82
C LEU A 29 -4.58 5.94 8.02
N GLN A 30 -4.69 5.62 6.73
CA GLN A 30 -3.52 5.43 5.87
C GLN A 30 -2.75 6.74 5.66
N TYR A 31 -3.44 7.87 5.54
CA TYR A 31 -2.81 9.18 5.50
C TYR A 31 -2.14 9.57 6.83
N ASN A 32 -2.73 9.15 7.96
CA ASN A 32 -2.18 9.41 9.28
C ASN A 32 -0.82 8.73 9.52
N TYR A 33 -0.53 7.58 8.90
CA TYR A 33 0.82 6.99 8.92
C TYR A 33 1.88 7.99 8.46
N SER A 34 1.70 8.53 7.26
CA SER A 34 2.66 9.46 6.67
C SER A 34 2.77 10.75 7.49
N LEU A 35 1.68 11.20 8.10
CA LEU A 35 1.72 12.38 8.98
C LEU A 35 2.51 12.11 10.27
N VAL A 36 2.25 10.99 10.94
CA VAL A 36 2.91 10.65 12.20
C VAL A 36 4.39 10.40 12.00
N ASP A 37 4.78 9.65 10.98
CA ASP A 37 6.20 9.41 10.62
C ASP A 37 6.93 10.75 10.40
N ASN A 38 6.32 11.67 9.63
CA ASN A 38 6.90 12.99 9.37
C ASN A 38 7.05 13.82 10.66
N ILE A 39 6.06 13.80 11.56
CA ILE A 39 6.12 14.51 12.84
C ILE A 39 7.23 13.93 13.72
N ILE A 40 7.35 12.61 13.81
CA ILE A 40 8.36 11.94 14.64
C ILE A 40 9.76 12.21 14.08
N VAL A 41 9.96 12.04 12.78
CA VAL A 41 11.26 12.30 12.14
C VAL A 41 11.66 13.78 12.28
N GLY A 42 10.73 14.71 12.02
CA GLY A 42 11.02 16.13 12.13
C GLY A 42 11.32 16.59 13.56
N ARG A 43 10.68 15.97 14.57
CA ARG A 43 10.85 16.36 15.98
C ARG A 43 12.05 15.68 16.66
N TYR A 44 12.35 14.44 16.31
CA TYR A 44 13.34 13.62 17.03
C TYR A 44 14.63 13.34 16.25
N VAL A 45 14.67 13.60 14.93
CA VAL A 45 15.88 13.41 14.13
C VAL A 45 16.51 14.76 13.78
N SER A 46 15.94 15.49 12.82
CA SER A 46 16.32 16.87 12.48
C SER A 46 15.40 17.44 11.40
N THR A 47 15.37 18.75 11.25
CA THR A 47 14.71 19.44 10.12
C THR A 47 15.32 19.05 8.78
N ASP A 48 16.63 18.79 8.74
CA ASP A 48 17.34 18.36 7.54
C ASP A 48 16.97 16.93 7.13
N ALA A 49 16.75 16.04 8.12
CA ALA A 49 16.24 14.70 7.87
C ALA A 49 14.81 14.74 7.32
N LEU A 50 13.95 15.65 7.82
CA LEU A 50 12.61 15.85 7.28
C LEU A 50 12.64 16.38 5.84
N ALA A 51 13.53 17.32 5.53
CA ALA A 51 13.72 17.82 4.17
C ALA A 51 14.22 16.72 3.21
N ALA A 52 15.15 15.86 3.67
CA ALA A 52 15.62 14.71 2.92
C ALA A 52 14.49 13.69 2.63
N VAL A 53 13.65 13.39 3.62
CA VAL A 53 12.46 12.53 3.46
C VAL A 53 11.46 13.15 2.47
N GLY A 54 11.29 14.47 2.49
CA GLY A 54 10.44 15.21 1.54
C GLY A 54 10.90 15.08 0.08
N ASN A 55 12.20 15.27 -0.19
CA ASN A 55 12.77 15.14 -1.54
C ASN A 55 12.69 13.70 -2.07
N VAL A 56 12.85 12.72 -1.19
CA VAL A 56 12.67 11.30 -1.50
C VAL A 56 11.19 10.94 -1.69
N GLY A 57 10.27 11.67 -1.06
CA GLY A 57 8.84 11.39 -1.02
C GLY A 57 8.20 11.33 -2.41
N ALA A 58 8.70 12.12 -3.36
CA ALA A 58 8.29 12.10 -4.77
C ALA A 58 8.54 10.74 -5.44
N ILE A 59 9.78 10.24 -5.32
CA ILE A 59 10.17 8.94 -5.88
C ILE A 59 9.42 7.82 -5.15
N ASN A 60 9.28 7.93 -3.83
CA ASN A 60 8.53 6.95 -3.05
C ASN A 60 7.05 6.89 -3.49
N SER A 61 6.42 8.04 -3.72
CA SER A 61 5.04 8.14 -4.20
C SER A 61 4.86 7.53 -5.59
N PHE A 62 5.84 7.71 -6.48
CA PHE A 62 5.82 7.05 -7.79
C PHE A 62 5.79 5.53 -7.68
N ILE A 63 6.67 4.94 -6.86
CA ILE A 63 6.75 3.47 -6.71
C ILE A 63 5.56 2.91 -5.95
N ILE A 64 5.18 3.53 -4.84
CA ILE A 64 4.00 3.16 -4.07
C ILE A 64 2.74 3.30 -4.91
N GLY A 65 2.60 4.38 -5.68
CA GLY A 65 1.48 4.62 -6.58
C GLY A 65 1.37 3.53 -7.65
N ALA A 66 2.49 3.13 -8.25
CA ALA A 66 2.52 2.01 -9.19
C ALA A 66 2.10 0.68 -8.54
N ALA A 67 2.64 0.38 -7.36
CA ALA A 67 2.30 -0.83 -6.59
C ALA A 67 0.81 -0.86 -6.19
N LEU A 68 0.26 0.26 -5.74
CA LEU A 68 -1.16 0.43 -5.40
C LEU A 68 -2.07 0.25 -6.60
N GLY A 69 -1.71 0.86 -7.74
CA GLY A 69 -2.51 0.74 -8.96
C GLY A 69 -2.54 -0.68 -9.51
N LEU A 70 -1.38 -1.35 -9.53
CA LEU A 70 -1.28 -2.76 -9.91
C LEU A 70 -2.15 -3.65 -9.00
N THR A 71 -1.99 -3.49 -7.69
CA THR A 71 -2.73 -4.28 -6.69
C THR A 71 -4.24 -4.09 -6.82
N SER A 72 -4.68 -2.85 -7.05
CA SER A 72 -6.10 -2.54 -7.26
C SER A 72 -6.65 -3.28 -8.48
N GLY A 73 -5.91 -3.32 -9.59
CA GLY A 73 -6.33 -4.06 -10.78
C GLY A 73 -6.38 -5.57 -10.62
N PHE A 74 -5.51 -6.16 -9.80
CA PHE A 74 -5.50 -7.62 -9.57
C PHE A 74 -6.80 -8.13 -8.95
N THR A 75 -7.49 -7.27 -8.21
CA THR A 75 -8.73 -7.61 -7.48
C THR A 75 -10.00 -7.34 -8.26
N ILE A 76 -9.93 -6.67 -9.43
CA ILE A 76 -11.10 -6.43 -10.29
C ILE A 76 -11.77 -7.76 -10.70
N PRO A 77 -11.06 -8.80 -11.18
CA PRO A 77 -11.67 -10.09 -11.50
C PRO A 77 -12.29 -10.79 -10.29
N VAL A 78 -11.79 -10.54 -9.07
CA VAL A 78 -12.35 -11.09 -7.83
C VAL A 78 -13.74 -10.51 -7.57
N ALA A 79 -13.88 -9.18 -7.67
CA ALA A 79 -15.17 -8.50 -7.52
C ALA A 79 -16.17 -8.92 -8.62
N GLN A 80 -15.71 -9.02 -9.86
CA GLN A 80 -16.54 -9.51 -10.98
C GLN A 80 -17.02 -10.95 -10.76
N ALA A 81 -16.14 -11.84 -10.29
CA ALA A 81 -16.52 -13.22 -9.98
C ALA A 81 -17.50 -13.33 -8.80
N PHE A 82 -17.34 -12.48 -7.77
CA PHE A 82 -18.30 -12.39 -6.67
C PHE A 82 -19.67 -11.95 -7.17
N GLY A 83 -19.73 -10.86 -7.95
CA GLY A 83 -20.98 -10.34 -8.51
C GLY A 83 -21.67 -11.30 -9.47
N ALA A 84 -20.91 -12.14 -10.18
CA ALA A 84 -21.43 -13.20 -11.03
C ALA A 84 -21.90 -14.46 -10.26
N GLY A 85 -21.71 -14.53 -8.93
CA GLY A 85 -22.02 -15.69 -8.11
C GLY A 85 -21.09 -16.90 -8.33
N ASP A 86 -20.01 -16.75 -9.10
CA ASP A 86 -19.08 -17.84 -9.41
C ASP A 86 -18.01 -17.97 -8.31
N LYS A 87 -18.35 -18.71 -7.25
CA LYS A 87 -17.46 -18.97 -6.12
C LYS A 87 -16.15 -19.66 -6.51
N LYS A 88 -16.16 -20.48 -7.56
CA LYS A 88 -14.96 -21.21 -8.00
C LYS A 88 -13.96 -20.25 -8.64
N ARG A 89 -14.43 -19.38 -9.55
CA ARG A 89 -13.61 -18.33 -10.14
C ARG A 89 -13.16 -17.31 -9.09
N LEU A 90 -14.02 -16.96 -8.14
CA LEU A 90 -13.68 -16.07 -7.03
C LEU A 90 -12.47 -16.57 -6.24
N ASN A 91 -12.51 -17.82 -5.76
CA ASN A 91 -11.41 -18.40 -4.99
C ASN A 91 -10.13 -18.50 -5.84
N LYS A 92 -10.25 -18.88 -7.12
CA LYS A 92 -9.10 -18.95 -8.04
C LYS A 92 -8.47 -17.56 -8.28
N TYR A 93 -9.28 -16.53 -8.54
CA TYR A 93 -8.76 -15.17 -8.73
C TYR A 93 -8.15 -14.61 -7.45
N ALA A 94 -8.76 -14.86 -6.29
CA ALA A 94 -8.23 -14.41 -5.00
C ALA A 94 -6.90 -15.11 -4.64
N GLY A 95 -6.79 -16.42 -4.88
CA GLY A 95 -5.53 -17.16 -4.69
C GLY A 95 -4.44 -16.69 -5.67
N SER A 96 -4.80 -16.53 -6.94
CA SER A 96 -3.91 -16.00 -7.97
C SER A 96 -3.45 -14.57 -7.66
N SER A 97 -4.33 -13.69 -7.17
CA SER A 97 -3.96 -12.29 -6.88
C SER A 97 -2.91 -12.18 -5.78
N ILE A 98 -2.91 -13.10 -4.80
CA ILE A 98 -1.89 -13.17 -3.76
C ILE A 98 -0.53 -13.52 -4.38
N ILE A 99 -0.46 -14.54 -5.25
CA ILE A 99 0.78 -14.94 -5.93
C ILE A 99 1.30 -13.80 -6.82
N VAL A 100 0.40 -13.20 -7.61
CA VAL A 100 0.74 -12.08 -8.48
C VAL A 100 1.24 -10.88 -7.67
N ALA A 101 0.60 -10.55 -6.54
CA ALA A 101 1.03 -9.47 -5.66
C ALA A 101 2.45 -9.70 -5.10
N VAL A 102 2.78 -10.93 -4.68
CA VAL A 102 4.14 -11.25 -4.22
C VAL A 102 5.15 -11.16 -5.35
N LEU A 103 4.88 -11.81 -6.49
CA LEU A 103 5.81 -11.83 -7.62
C LEU A 103 6.06 -10.41 -8.17
N VAL A 104 4.99 -9.65 -8.39
CA VAL A 104 5.08 -8.27 -8.87
C VAL A 104 5.72 -7.37 -7.82
N GLY A 105 5.40 -7.57 -6.53
CA GLY A 105 6.05 -6.85 -5.44
C GLY A 105 7.55 -7.04 -5.45
N VAL A 106 8.03 -8.29 -5.52
CA VAL A 106 9.48 -8.59 -5.61
C VAL A 106 10.11 -7.95 -6.85
N VAL A 107 9.46 -8.03 -8.02
CA VAL A 107 9.94 -7.37 -9.24
C VAL A 107 10.03 -5.86 -9.07
N ILE A 108 9.04 -5.23 -8.44
CA ILE A 108 9.05 -3.80 -8.14
C ILE A 108 10.21 -3.46 -7.20
N VAL A 109 10.45 -4.23 -6.14
CA VAL A 109 11.57 -3.99 -5.22
C VAL A 109 12.91 -4.04 -5.95
N VAL A 110 13.12 -5.07 -6.78
CA VAL A 110 14.36 -5.21 -7.54
C VAL A 110 14.54 -4.06 -8.54
N ALA A 111 13.49 -3.72 -9.29
CA ALA A 111 13.52 -2.60 -10.23
C ALA A 111 13.75 -1.26 -9.52
N ALA A 112 13.08 -1.04 -8.40
CA ALA A 112 13.21 0.15 -7.58
C ALA A 112 14.63 0.32 -7.04
N HIS A 113 15.27 -0.76 -6.59
CA HIS A 113 16.65 -0.74 -6.12
C HIS A 113 17.62 -0.30 -7.23
N ILE A 114 17.46 -0.84 -8.44
CA ILE A 114 18.30 -0.52 -9.61
C ILE A 114 18.10 0.92 -10.07
N VAL A 115 16.84 1.40 -10.07
CA VAL A 115 16.46 2.70 -10.66
C VAL A 115 16.52 3.85 -9.64
N SER A 116 16.57 3.56 -8.33
CA SER A 116 16.61 4.56 -7.25
C SER A 116 17.72 5.60 -7.41
N ARG A 117 18.98 5.18 -7.59
CA ARG A 117 20.14 6.08 -7.73
C ARG A 117 20.03 6.98 -8.97
N PRO A 118 19.76 6.45 -10.18
CA PRO A 118 19.49 7.29 -11.36
C PRO A 118 18.35 8.28 -11.15
N LEU A 119 17.24 7.87 -10.53
CA LEU A 119 16.11 8.77 -10.25
C LEU A 119 16.49 9.88 -9.27
N LEU A 120 17.22 9.54 -8.20
CA LEU A 120 17.70 10.52 -7.21
C LEU A 120 18.60 11.57 -7.87
N ARG A 121 19.50 11.16 -8.79
CA ARG A 121 20.32 12.11 -9.57
C ARG A 121 19.47 12.98 -10.50
N LEU A 122 18.47 12.38 -11.15
CA LEU A 122 17.61 13.10 -12.10
C LEU A 122 16.79 14.20 -11.42
N ILE A 123 16.37 14.00 -10.16
CA ILE A 123 15.66 15.02 -9.39
C ILE A 123 16.60 16.03 -8.71
N GLY A 124 17.89 15.99 -9.00
CA GLY A 124 18.87 16.96 -8.49
C GLY A 124 19.31 16.72 -7.05
N THR A 125 19.24 15.48 -6.55
CA THR A 125 19.75 15.15 -5.21
C THR A 125 21.28 15.37 -5.17
N PRO A 126 21.82 16.21 -4.26
CA PRO A 126 23.25 16.41 -4.11
C PRO A 126 23.99 15.09 -3.84
N ASP A 127 25.18 14.91 -4.44
CA ASP A 127 25.96 13.68 -4.30
C ASP A 127 26.34 13.38 -2.84
N GLU A 128 26.45 14.40 -1.99
CA GLU A 128 26.76 14.27 -0.56
C GLU A 128 25.66 13.53 0.22
N ILE A 129 24.40 13.59 -0.20
CA ILE A 129 23.26 12.98 0.50
C ILE A 129 22.65 11.80 -0.27
N ILE A 130 23.14 11.50 -1.47
CA ILE A 130 22.51 10.51 -2.36
C ILE A 130 22.64 9.08 -1.84
N ASP A 131 23.76 8.73 -1.22
CA ASP A 131 23.98 7.40 -0.64
C ASP A 131 23.10 7.17 0.60
N LEU A 132 22.92 8.21 1.42
CA LEU A 132 22.03 8.17 2.57
C LEU A 132 20.58 8.02 2.13
N SER A 133 20.17 8.79 1.12
CA SER A 133 18.83 8.77 0.53
C SER A 133 18.53 7.40 -0.09
N ALA A 134 19.47 6.86 -0.89
CA ALA A 134 19.32 5.53 -1.48
C ALA A 134 19.20 4.44 -0.42
N SER A 135 20.02 4.49 0.64
CA SER A 135 19.97 3.51 1.74
C SER A 135 18.63 3.54 2.48
N TYR A 136 18.09 4.73 2.75
CA TYR A 136 16.79 4.92 3.38
C TYR A 136 15.65 4.35 2.51
N VAL A 137 15.65 4.76 1.24
CA VAL A 137 14.67 4.33 0.23
C VAL A 137 14.67 2.82 0.05
N ASN A 138 15.83 2.19 0.06
CA ASN A 138 15.95 0.74 -0.07
C ASN A 138 15.26 -0.03 1.05
N VAL A 139 15.32 0.49 2.29
CA VAL A 139 14.58 -0.10 3.42
C VAL A 139 13.07 0.02 3.21
N LEU A 140 12.61 1.19 2.76
CA LEU A 140 11.18 1.40 2.46
C LEU A 140 10.69 0.46 1.35
N TYR A 141 11.50 0.22 0.32
CA TYR A 141 11.12 -0.67 -0.77
C TYR A 141 10.96 -2.12 -0.33
N LEU A 142 11.69 -2.58 0.69
CA LEU A 142 11.45 -3.91 1.27
C LEU A 142 10.03 -4.05 1.86
N GLY A 143 9.35 -2.94 2.20
CA GLY A 143 7.96 -2.91 2.65
C GLY A 143 6.94 -3.14 1.52
N VAL A 144 7.27 -2.77 0.28
CA VAL A 144 6.33 -2.78 -0.87
C VAL A 144 5.59 -4.11 -1.06
N PRO A 145 6.24 -5.29 -1.00
CA PRO A 145 5.52 -6.56 -1.13
C PRO A 145 4.49 -6.78 0.00
N PHE A 146 4.80 -6.36 1.23
CA PHE A 146 3.86 -6.46 2.36
C PHE A 146 2.71 -5.48 2.22
N GLN A 147 2.99 -4.26 1.76
CA GLN A 147 1.97 -3.27 1.44
C GLN A 147 1.02 -3.78 0.34
N MET A 148 1.56 -4.32 -0.75
CA MET A 148 0.76 -4.92 -1.83
C MET A 148 -0.09 -6.10 -1.33
N LEU A 149 0.46 -6.97 -0.49
CA LEU A 149 -0.29 -8.07 0.12
C LEU A 149 -1.42 -7.56 1.01
N SER A 150 -1.15 -6.63 1.91
CA SER A 150 -2.14 -6.02 2.80
C SER A 150 -3.29 -5.38 2.00
N ASN A 151 -2.94 -4.63 0.95
CA ASN A 151 -3.91 -4.02 0.05
C ASN A 151 -4.70 -5.05 -0.75
N ASN A 152 -4.05 -6.11 -1.22
CA ASN A 152 -4.72 -7.21 -1.92
C ASN A 152 -5.72 -7.91 -1.01
N PHE A 153 -5.35 -8.29 0.22
CA PHE A 153 -6.27 -8.93 1.17
C PHE A 153 -7.43 -8.01 1.55
N THR A 154 -7.16 -6.72 1.72
CA THR A 154 -8.19 -5.71 2.01
C THR A 154 -9.15 -5.58 0.83
N ALA A 155 -8.64 -5.49 -0.41
CA ALA A 155 -9.45 -5.39 -1.61
C ALA A 155 -10.26 -6.67 -1.90
N VAL A 156 -9.68 -7.85 -1.66
CA VAL A 156 -10.40 -9.13 -1.72
C VAL A 156 -11.52 -9.20 -0.68
N SER A 157 -11.30 -8.72 0.55
CA SER A 157 -12.35 -8.63 1.57
C SER A 157 -13.47 -7.67 1.15
N ARG A 158 -13.10 -6.49 0.61
CA ARG A 158 -14.06 -5.51 0.09
C ARG A 158 -14.87 -6.07 -1.08
N ALA A 159 -14.26 -6.86 -1.96
CA ALA A 159 -14.93 -7.50 -3.08
C ALA A 159 -16.09 -8.41 -2.67
N VAL A 160 -16.05 -8.98 -1.45
CA VAL A 160 -17.13 -9.82 -0.88
C VAL A 160 -18.03 -9.09 0.12
N GLY A 161 -17.97 -7.76 0.14
CA GLY A 161 -18.80 -6.89 0.97
C GLY A 161 -18.31 -6.71 2.41
N GLU A 162 -17.07 -7.09 2.73
CA GLU A 162 -16.49 -6.94 4.06
C GLU A 162 -15.44 -5.81 4.09
N SER A 163 -15.77 -4.68 4.71
CA SER A 163 -14.88 -3.52 4.84
C SER A 163 -14.49 -3.20 6.29
N LYS A 164 -15.13 -3.80 7.29
CA LYS A 164 -14.90 -3.47 8.71
C LYS A 164 -13.72 -4.25 9.28
N LYS A 165 -13.63 -5.55 8.99
CA LYS A 165 -12.54 -6.39 9.50
C LYS A 165 -11.16 -5.91 9.03
N PRO A 166 -10.93 -5.61 7.73
CA PRO A 166 -9.68 -5.01 7.29
C PRO A 166 -9.36 -3.67 7.97
N LEU A 167 -10.36 -2.81 8.18
CA LEU A 167 -10.18 -1.54 8.88
C LEU A 167 -9.65 -1.74 10.32
N TYR A 168 -10.19 -2.70 11.06
CA TYR A 168 -9.72 -2.97 12.42
C TYR A 168 -8.26 -3.45 12.44
N PHE A 169 -7.86 -4.33 11.52
CA PHE A 169 -6.47 -4.77 11.42
C PHE A 169 -5.53 -3.64 11.00
N PHE A 170 -6.01 -2.76 10.11
CA PHE A 170 -5.28 -1.57 9.73
C PHE A 170 -5.06 -0.64 10.93
N LEU A 171 -6.08 -0.45 11.77
CA LEU A 171 -5.95 0.34 13.01
C LEU A 171 -4.94 -0.25 13.99
N VAL A 172 -4.93 -1.59 14.16
CA VAL A 172 -3.89 -2.26 14.98
C VAL A 172 -2.50 -1.96 14.42
N SER A 173 -2.34 -2.03 13.10
CA SER A 173 -1.07 -1.72 12.44
C SER A 173 -0.63 -0.28 12.70
N VAL A 174 -1.53 0.70 12.64
CA VAL A 174 -1.22 2.12 12.93
C VAL A 174 -0.68 2.28 14.34
N VAL A 175 -1.31 1.61 15.31
CA VAL A 175 -0.88 1.64 16.71
C VAL A 175 0.50 0.99 16.86
N VAL A 176 0.73 -0.14 16.18
CA VAL A 176 2.05 -0.82 16.18
C VAL A 176 3.14 0.09 15.61
N ASN A 177 2.90 0.74 14.48
CA ASN A 177 3.83 1.70 13.89
C ASN A 177 4.17 2.82 14.87
N PHE A 178 3.17 3.52 15.42
CA PHE A 178 3.41 4.59 16.38
C PHE A 178 4.26 4.15 17.58
N ILE A 179 3.99 2.96 18.15
CA ILE A 179 4.76 2.42 19.27
C ILE A 179 6.21 2.14 18.83
N LEU A 180 6.40 1.55 17.66
CA LEU A 180 7.72 1.22 17.13
C LEU A 180 8.51 2.46 16.72
N ASP A 181 7.88 3.50 16.18
CA ASP A 181 8.54 4.76 15.87
C ASP A 181 9.07 5.42 17.14
N VAL A 182 8.26 5.49 18.19
CA VAL A 182 8.73 6.00 19.48
C VAL A 182 9.85 5.12 20.03
N LEU A 183 9.76 3.79 19.91
CA LEU A 183 10.80 2.88 20.40
C LEU A 183 12.13 3.03 19.62
N PHE A 184 12.09 2.93 18.31
CA PHE A 184 13.28 2.91 17.45
C PHE A 184 13.88 4.30 17.25
N VAL A 185 13.06 5.34 17.07
CA VAL A 185 13.55 6.69 16.82
C VAL A 185 13.96 7.36 18.13
N LYS A 186 13.11 7.34 19.16
CA LYS A 186 13.39 8.08 20.41
C LYS A 186 14.27 7.32 21.39
N TYR A 187 14.04 6.01 21.60
CA TYR A 187 14.77 5.27 22.64
C TYR A 187 16.02 4.55 22.12
N PHE A 188 16.00 4.03 20.90
CA PHE A 188 17.16 3.36 20.32
C PHE A 188 18.05 4.27 19.46
N ASP A 189 17.61 5.50 19.20
CA ASP A 189 18.34 6.51 18.43
C ASP A 189 18.73 6.03 17.01
N TRP A 190 17.89 5.19 16.39
CA TRP A 190 18.11 4.68 15.04
C TRP A 190 17.77 5.72 13.95
N GLY A 191 17.35 6.93 14.35
CA GLY A 191 17.00 8.03 13.47
C GLY A 191 16.00 7.63 12.39
N VAL A 192 16.23 8.11 11.15
CA VAL A 192 15.34 7.86 10.00
C VAL A 192 15.25 6.36 9.64
N LYS A 193 16.32 5.58 9.90
CA LYS A 193 16.28 4.12 9.68
C LYS A 193 15.31 3.45 10.65
N GLY A 194 15.22 3.95 11.88
CA GLY A 194 14.24 3.48 12.87
C GLY A 194 12.81 3.63 12.37
N ALA A 195 12.47 4.78 11.78
CA ALA A 195 11.17 5.03 11.18
C ALA A 195 10.86 4.03 10.05
N ALA A 196 11.79 3.85 9.10
CA ALA A 196 11.59 2.89 8.00
C ALA A 196 11.36 1.45 8.49
N TRP A 197 12.05 1.01 9.54
CA TRP A 197 11.83 -0.29 10.16
C TRP A 197 10.47 -0.39 10.87
N ALA A 198 10.03 0.66 11.56
CA ALA A 198 8.71 0.73 12.17
C ALA A 198 7.61 0.59 11.11
N THR A 199 7.72 1.32 9.99
CA THR A 199 6.81 1.23 8.85
C THR A 199 6.79 -0.20 8.30
N LEU A 200 7.95 -0.81 8.02
CA LEU A 200 8.03 -2.17 7.47
C LEU A 200 7.36 -3.22 8.38
N ILE A 201 7.63 -3.17 9.69
CA ILE A 201 7.06 -4.12 10.65
C ILE A 201 5.55 -3.92 10.76
N SER A 202 5.07 -2.68 10.68
CA SER A 202 3.64 -2.40 10.67
C SER A 202 2.97 -2.93 9.40
N GLU A 203 3.53 -2.70 8.21
CA GLU A 203 2.97 -3.23 6.96
C GLU A 203 2.94 -4.76 6.95
N LEU A 204 3.99 -5.40 7.49
CA LEU A 204 4.02 -6.83 7.73
C LEU A 204 2.88 -7.26 8.67
N THR A 205 2.67 -6.53 9.77
CA THR A 205 1.59 -6.79 10.73
C THR A 205 0.22 -6.68 10.07
N ALA A 206 -0.05 -5.61 9.31
CA ALA A 206 -1.30 -5.44 8.56
C ALA A 206 -1.53 -6.57 7.56
N SER A 207 -0.49 -6.94 6.81
CA SER A 207 -0.51 -8.02 5.82
C SER A 207 -0.82 -9.37 6.46
N VAL A 208 -0.16 -9.70 7.57
CA VAL A 208 -0.34 -10.95 8.30
C VAL A 208 -1.74 -11.03 8.92
N LEU A 209 -2.19 -10.00 9.63
CA LEU A 209 -3.49 -9.99 10.28
C LEU A 209 -4.64 -10.10 9.27
N THR A 210 -4.60 -9.27 8.22
CA THR A 210 -5.63 -9.28 7.17
C THR A 210 -5.56 -10.57 6.34
N GLY A 211 -4.36 -11.09 6.08
CA GLY A 211 -4.16 -12.37 5.40
C GLY A 211 -4.72 -13.55 6.20
N ILE A 212 -4.45 -13.63 7.50
CA ILE A 212 -5.02 -14.66 8.38
C ILE A 212 -6.56 -14.60 8.33
N TYR A 213 -7.13 -13.41 8.39
CA TYR A 213 -8.57 -13.23 8.27
C TYR A 213 -9.12 -13.76 6.95
N VAL A 214 -8.57 -13.33 5.82
CA VAL A 214 -9.02 -13.74 4.48
C VAL A 214 -8.87 -15.24 4.26
N LEU A 215 -7.75 -15.82 4.71
CA LEU A 215 -7.43 -17.22 4.44
C LEU A 215 -8.12 -18.21 5.38
N ARG A 216 -8.49 -17.80 6.60
CA ARG A 216 -9.04 -18.73 7.61
C ARG A 216 -10.42 -18.38 8.13
N PHE A 217 -10.76 -17.10 8.22
CA PHE A 217 -11.95 -16.64 8.96
C PHE A 217 -13.04 -16.04 8.07
N ASN A 218 -12.72 -15.63 6.86
CA ASN A 218 -13.70 -15.15 5.91
C ASN A 218 -14.55 -16.32 5.38
N ARG A 219 -15.88 -16.24 5.53
CA ARG A 219 -16.81 -17.33 5.17
C ARG A 219 -17.21 -17.34 3.70
N ASP A 220 -17.05 -16.21 3.01
CA ASP A 220 -17.44 -16.06 1.61
C ASP A 220 -16.32 -16.40 0.63
N ILE A 221 -15.09 -16.45 1.16
CA ILE A 221 -13.87 -16.79 0.43
C ILE A 221 -13.31 -18.08 1.02
N ASN A 222 -13.06 -19.07 0.18
CA ASN A 222 -12.46 -20.34 0.59
C ASN A 222 -11.30 -20.69 -0.35
N ILE A 223 -10.15 -20.06 -0.12
CA ILE A 223 -8.94 -20.28 -0.92
C ILE A 223 -8.30 -21.59 -0.47
N LYS A 224 -8.32 -22.60 -1.33
CA LYS A 224 -7.64 -23.87 -1.11
C LYS A 224 -6.20 -23.79 -1.63
N ARG A 225 -5.34 -24.72 -1.20
CA ARG A 225 -3.98 -24.84 -1.75
C ARG A 225 -3.94 -24.95 -3.27
N SER A 226 -4.93 -25.59 -3.89
CA SER A 226 -5.07 -25.68 -5.34
C SER A 226 -5.32 -24.35 -6.03
N ASP A 227 -5.85 -23.36 -5.31
CA ASP A 227 -6.14 -22.02 -5.84
C ASP A 227 -4.90 -21.11 -5.77
N PHE A 228 -3.88 -21.51 -5.02
CA PHE A 228 -2.52 -20.94 -5.08
C PHE A 228 -1.73 -21.54 -6.24
N SER A 229 -2.30 -21.50 -7.45
CA SER A 229 -1.63 -21.92 -8.67
C SER A 229 -1.31 -20.72 -9.53
N PHE A 230 -0.06 -20.60 -9.99
CA PHE A 230 0.31 -19.62 -11.00
C PHE A 230 -0.24 -20.08 -12.36
N ASP A 231 -1.44 -19.61 -12.71
CA ASP A 231 -2.01 -19.75 -14.04
C ASP A 231 -1.69 -18.50 -14.85
N LYS A 232 -0.76 -18.63 -15.82
CA LYS A 232 -0.28 -17.52 -16.65
C LYS A 232 -1.41 -16.71 -17.28
N LYS A 233 -2.51 -17.36 -17.68
CA LYS A 233 -3.66 -16.68 -18.28
C LYS A 233 -4.39 -15.80 -17.26
N THR A 234 -4.64 -16.34 -16.07
CA THR A 234 -5.28 -15.64 -14.96
C THR A 234 -4.40 -14.48 -14.46
N ALA A 235 -3.11 -14.74 -14.25
CA ALA A 235 -2.14 -13.73 -13.83
C ALA A 235 -2.02 -12.59 -14.86
N TRP A 236 -1.95 -12.90 -16.15
CA TRP A 236 -1.90 -11.88 -17.20
C TRP A 236 -3.17 -11.03 -17.26
N GLN A 237 -4.35 -11.63 -17.06
CA GLN A 237 -5.60 -10.87 -16.99
C GLN A 237 -5.60 -9.88 -15.81
N GLN A 238 -5.11 -10.31 -14.64
CA GLN A 238 -4.98 -9.44 -13.46
C GLN A 238 -4.00 -8.30 -13.70
N ILE A 239 -2.81 -8.61 -14.23
CA ILE A 239 -1.78 -7.61 -14.54
C ILE A 239 -2.27 -6.61 -15.60
N LYS A 240 -2.91 -7.09 -16.66
CA LYS A 240 -3.45 -6.24 -17.74
C LYS A 240 -4.45 -5.20 -17.21
N LEU A 241 -5.24 -5.53 -16.19
CA LEU A 241 -6.16 -4.60 -15.54
C LEU A 241 -5.46 -3.67 -14.54
N GLY A 242 -4.34 -4.10 -13.94
CA GLY A 242 -3.50 -3.28 -13.06
C GLY A 242 -2.69 -2.22 -13.78
N ILE A 243 -2.19 -2.50 -14.98
CA ILE A 243 -1.38 -1.56 -15.77
C ILE A 243 -2.04 -0.19 -15.95
N PRO A 244 -3.30 -0.06 -16.44
CA PRO A 244 -3.91 1.25 -16.63
C PRO A 244 -4.13 2.01 -15.33
N VAL A 245 -4.47 1.31 -14.24
CA VAL A 245 -4.65 1.93 -12.91
C VAL A 245 -3.30 2.39 -12.36
N SER A 246 -2.25 1.58 -12.51
CA SER A 246 -0.87 1.94 -12.15
C SER A 246 -0.38 3.15 -12.93
N LEU A 247 -0.64 3.20 -14.24
CA LEU A 247 -0.29 4.34 -15.08
C LEU A 247 -1.01 5.61 -14.63
N GLN A 248 -2.29 5.52 -14.25
CA GLN A 248 -3.03 6.66 -13.69
C GLN A 248 -2.34 7.22 -12.44
N PHE A 249 -2.05 6.37 -11.44
CA PHE A 249 -1.34 6.80 -10.22
C PHE A 249 0.06 7.36 -10.50
N THR A 250 0.75 6.76 -11.46
CA THR A 250 2.09 7.19 -11.90
C THR A 250 2.07 8.57 -12.54
N ILE A 251 1.12 8.81 -13.45
CA ILE A 251 0.92 10.11 -14.11
C ILE A 251 0.61 11.19 -13.07
N THR A 252 -0.26 10.89 -12.10
CA THR A 252 -0.55 11.82 -11.00
C THR A 252 0.70 12.14 -10.20
N SER A 253 1.51 11.13 -9.87
CA SER A 253 2.77 11.32 -9.12
C SER A 253 3.76 12.19 -9.88
N ILE A 254 3.94 11.96 -11.19
CA ILE A 254 4.79 12.80 -12.05
C ILE A 254 4.26 14.25 -12.08
N GLY A 255 2.94 14.43 -12.20
CA GLY A 255 2.32 15.76 -12.14
C GLY A 255 2.63 16.49 -10.83
N SER A 256 2.54 15.79 -9.70
CA SER A 256 2.93 16.33 -8.39
C SER A 256 4.41 16.67 -8.30
N MET A 257 5.29 15.87 -8.91
CA MET A 257 6.73 16.16 -8.97
C MET A 257 7.03 17.43 -9.78
N CYS A 258 6.40 17.59 -10.95
CA CYS A 258 6.54 18.80 -11.75
C CYS A 258 6.04 20.04 -10.99
N LEU A 259 4.90 19.92 -10.30
CA LEU A 259 4.37 21.01 -9.47
C LEU A 259 5.32 21.35 -8.32
N GLN A 260 5.86 20.35 -7.62
CA GLN A 260 6.82 20.56 -6.53
C GLN A 260 8.10 21.24 -7.03
N SER A 261 8.61 20.84 -8.20
CA SER A 261 9.76 21.50 -8.82
C SER A 261 9.49 22.97 -9.15
N ALA A 262 8.29 23.30 -9.62
CA ALA A 262 7.88 24.68 -9.86
C ALA A 262 7.76 25.46 -8.54
N VAL A 263 7.17 24.87 -7.50
CA VAL A 263 7.09 25.50 -6.16
C VAL A 263 8.48 25.77 -5.60
N ASN A 264 9.40 24.79 -5.67
CA ASN A 264 10.77 24.94 -5.19
C ASN A 264 11.54 26.04 -5.93
N SER A 265 11.18 26.35 -7.18
CA SER A 265 11.80 27.45 -7.95
C SER A 265 11.50 28.85 -7.40
N PHE A 266 10.45 29.01 -6.57
CA PHE A 266 10.13 30.27 -5.90
C PHE A 266 11.00 30.53 -4.64
N GLY A 267 11.81 29.56 -4.22
CA GLY A 267 12.71 29.67 -3.06
C GLY A 267 12.04 29.39 -1.70
N ALA A 268 12.84 29.09 -0.67
CA ALA A 268 12.37 28.63 0.65
C ALA A 268 11.68 29.70 1.52
N ASN A 269 11.51 30.93 1.02
CA ASN A 269 11.00 32.09 1.75
C ASN A 269 9.60 32.55 1.28
N VAL A 270 8.86 31.68 0.58
CA VAL A 270 7.45 31.87 0.22
C VAL A 270 6.62 30.75 0.83
#